data_AF-A0A7C5WVZ9-F1
#
_entry.id   AF-A0A7C5WVZ9-F1
#
_cell.length_a   1.000
_cell.length_b   1.000
_cell.length_c   1.000
_cell.angle_alpha   90.00
_cell.angle_beta   90.00
_cell.angle_gamma   90.00
#
_symmetry.space_group_name_H-M   'P 1'
#
loop_
_entity.id
_entity.type
_entity.pdbx_description
1 polymer ?
#
loop_
_entity_poly.entity_id
_entity_poly.type
_entity_poly.pdbx_seq_one_letter_code
_entity_poly.pdbx_strand_id
1 'polypeptide(L)'
;MGRRIIIPWDEKGKKSLALILKPYEAMIVSKNILIALLPREIRITNSIGKFSEEESSRKRYVRVFFKEPIKPINEESERPYEGIFENYEVRFVNLGFSKYLTIIVPGSFLYNYIVLSENSISIECSAKKTVYFERMRSSLTIYFV
;
A
#
# COMPACT_ATOMS: atom_id res chain seq x y z
N MET A 1 -17.85 10.14 -5.46
CA MET A 1 -17.12 10.94 -4.45
C MET A 1 -16.05 10.04 -3.84
N GLY A 2 -14.84 10.53 -3.58
CA GLY A 2 -13.79 9.75 -2.93
C GLY A 2 -13.82 9.94 -1.41
N ARG A 3 -13.40 8.93 -0.65
CA ARG A 3 -13.28 8.99 0.81
C ARG A 3 -11.83 9.13 1.20
N ARG A 4 -11.52 10.08 2.10
CA ARG A 4 -10.19 10.28 2.65
C ARG A 4 -10.17 9.80 4.11
N ILE A 5 -9.14 9.06 4.49
CA ILE A 5 -8.97 8.46 5.82
C ILE A 5 -7.56 8.79 6.29
N ILE A 6 -7.41 9.19 7.55
CA ILE A 6 -6.12 9.54 8.15
C ILE A 6 -5.74 8.49 9.18
N ILE A 7 -4.76 7.67 8.80
CA ILE A 7 -4.33 6.48 9.53
C ILE A 7 -3.13 6.86 10.41
N PRO A 8 -3.17 6.61 11.73
CA PRO A 8 -2.06 6.94 12.60
C PRO A 8 -0.79 6.19 12.18
N TRP A 9 0.35 6.88 12.20
CA TRP A 9 1.66 6.31 11.86
C TRP A 9 2.76 6.67 12.89
N ASP A 10 2.35 7.29 14.00
CA ASP A 10 3.13 7.47 15.22
C ASP A 10 2.30 7.09 16.45
N GLU A 11 2.96 7.00 17.61
CA GLU A 11 2.31 6.62 18.87
C GLU A 11 1.33 7.68 19.38
N LYS A 12 1.56 8.95 19.03
CA LYS A 12 0.78 10.10 19.53
C LYS A 12 -0.40 10.47 18.63
N GLY A 13 -0.58 9.79 17.49
CA GLY A 13 -1.63 10.07 16.51
C GLY A 13 -1.50 11.43 15.82
N LYS A 14 -0.31 12.06 15.85
CA LYS A 14 -0.04 13.38 15.26
C LYS A 14 0.62 13.29 13.90
N LYS A 15 1.13 12.11 13.56
CA LYS A 15 1.73 11.83 12.27
C LYS A 15 1.03 10.65 11.66
N SER A 16 0.64 10.79 10.41
CA SER A 16 -0.29 9.87 9.78
C SER A 16 0.09 9.53 8.36
N LEU A 17 -0.61 8.55 7.79
CA LEU A 17 -0.71 8.33 6.35
C LEU A 17 -2.09 8.73 5.89
N ALA A 18 -2.19 9.42 4.76
CA ALA A 18 -3.46 9.67 4.13
C ALA A 18 -3.78 8.53 3.16
N LEU A 19 -4.92 7.89 3.37
CA LEU A 19 -5.51 6.90 2.48
C LEU A 19 -6.70 7.55 1.76
N ILE A 20 -6.60 7.67 0.44
CA ILE A 20 -7.66 8.21 -0.42
C ILE A 20 -8.26 7.04 -1.20
N LEU A 21 -9.54 6.77 -0.98
CA LEU A 21 -10.26 5.65 -1.59
C LEU A 21 -11.28 6.17 -2.60
N LYS A 22 -11.27 5.54 -3.77
CA LYS A 22 -12.26 5.68 -4.84
C LYS A 22 -12.66 4.27 -5.30
N PRO A 23 -13.80 4.11 -6.01
CA PRO A 23 -14.30 2.79 -6.39
C PRO A 23 -13.30 1.86 -7.09
N TYR A 24 -12.36 2.41 -7.88
CA TYR A 24 -11.36 1.66 -8.64
C TYR A 24 -9.94 2.20 -8.48
N GLU A 25 -9.69 2.93 -7.40
CA GLU A 25 -8.37 3.50 -7.12
C GLU A 25 -8.22 3.72 -5.62
N ALA A 26 -7.10 3.30 -5.04
CA ALA A 26 -6.71 3.69 -3.69
C ALA A 26 -5.33 4.34 -3.73
N MET A 27 -5.13 5.39 -2.96
CA MET A 27 -3.85 6.09 -2.87
C MET A 27 -3.39 6.18 -1.42
N ILE A 28 -2.15 5.81 -1.17
CA ILE A 28 -1.48 5.99 0.12
C ILE A 28 -0.46 7.11 -0.05
N VAL A 29 -0.60 8.16 0.75
CA VAL A 29 0.20 9.38 0.66
C VAL A 29 0.99 9.59 1.95
N SER A 30 2.30 9.73 1.81
CA SER A 30 3.24 10.16 2.85
C SER A 30 4.05 11.38 2.35
N LYS A 31 4.99 11.88 3.15
CA LYS A 31 5.87 12.98 2.71
C LYS A 31 6.85 12.57 1.62
N ASN A 32 7.25 11.30 1.57
CA ASN A 32 8.33 10.82 0.72
C ASN A 32 7.94 9.67 -0.20
N ILE A 33 6.71 9.14 -0.11
CA ILE A 33 6.22 8.03 -0.92
C ILE A 33 4.77 8.30 -1.30
N LEU A 34 4.46 8.03 -2.57
CA LEU A 34 3.11 7.94 -3.08
C LEU A 34 2.89 6.55 -3.66
N ILE A 35 1.86 5.85 -3.19
CA ILE A 35 1.49 4.53 -3.70
C ILE A 35 0.07 4.61 -4.26
N ALA A 36 -0.10 4.35 -5.54
CA ALA A 36 -1.41 4.22 -6.17
C ALA A 36 -1.69 2.76 -6.47
N LEU A 37 -2.87 2.31 -6.04
CA LEU A 37 -3.42 0.98 -6.18
C LEU A 37 -4.53 1.04 -7.24
N LEU A 38 -4.33 0.38 -8.38
CA LEU A 38 -5.30 0.30 -9.48
C LEU A 38 -5.61 -1.18 -9.78
N PRO A 39 -6.73 -1.49 -10.46
CA PRO A 39 -7.18 -2.87 -10.63
C PRO A 39 -6.15 -3.82 -11.25
N ARG A 40 -5.28 -3.31 -12.12
CA ARG A 40 -4.29 -4.11 -12.86
C ARG A 40 -2.86 -3.63 -12.66
N GLU A 41 -2.64 -2.65 -11.79
CA GLU A 41 -1.30 -2.13 -11.56
C GLU A 41 -1.15 -1.45 -10.21
N ILE A 42 0.08 -1.41 -9.70
CA ILE A 42 0.46 -0.61 -8.55
C ILE A 42 1.59 0.32 -8.97
N ARG A 43 1.42 1.61 -8.71
CA ARG A 43 2.45 2.62 -8.96
C ARG A 43 3.03 3.07 -7.64
N ILE A 44 4.33 2.91 -7.47
CA ILE A 44 5.07 3.45 -6.34
C ILE A 44 5.93 4.57 -6.88
N THR A 45 5.82 5.76 -6.28
CA THR A 45 6.62 6.92 -6.65
C THR A 45 7.41 7.37 -5.44
N ASN A 46 8.66 7.75 -5.71
CA ASN A 46 9.67 8.16 -4.75
C ASN A 46 10.15 7.01 -3.84
N SER A 47 11.39 7.13 -3.34
CA SER A 47 12.03 6.17 -2.41
C SER A 47 12.06 4.68 -2.83
N ILE A 48 12.20 4.33 -4.11
CA ILE A 48 12.28 2.90 -4.51
C ILE A 48 13.71 2.37 -4.44
N GLY A 49 13.92 1.36 -3.60
CA GLY A 49 15.19 0.66 -3.44
C GLY A 49 15.29 -0.54 -4.38
N LYS A 50 14.94 -1.71 -3.84
CA LYS A 50 14.95 -3.01 -4.53
C LYS A 50 13.53 -3.58 -4.57
N PHE A 51 13.27 -4.47 -5.51
CA PHE A 51 12.03 -5.22 -5.56
C PHE A 51 12.32 -6.67 -5.93
N SER A 52 11.43 -7.57 -5.55
CA SER A 52 11.50 -8.99 -5.84
C SER A 52 10.10 -9.56 -5.99
N GLU A 53 10.00 -10.67 -6.70
CA GLU A 53 8.83 -11.53 -6.67
C GLU A 53 9.22 -12.92 -6.19
N GLU A 54 8.30 -13.57 -5.50
CA GLU A 54 8.42 -14.94 -5.03
C GLU A 54 7.09 -15.65 -5.21
N GLU A 55 7.13 -16.89 -5.69
CA GLU A 55 5.96 -17.75 -5.77
C GLU A 55 6.00 -18.80 -4.67
N SER A 56 4.87 -18.96 -3.96
CA SER A 56 4.71 -19.97 -2.92
C SER A 56 3.34 -20.64 -3.07
N SER A 57 3.36 -21.93 -3.44
CA SER A 57 2.16 -22.74 -3.67
C SER A 57 1.20 -22.14 -4.71
N ARG A 58 0.09 -21.52 -4.27
CA ARG A 58 -0.94 -20.92 -5.16
C ARG A 58 -0.89 -19.38 -5.15
N LYS A 59 0.13 -18.82 -4.51
CA LYS A 59 0.25 -17.41 -4.17
C LYS A 59 1.55 -16.86 -4.74
N ARG A 60 1.50 -15.62 -5.19
CA ARG A 60 2.65 -14.85 -5.64
C ARG A 60 2.75 -13.59 -4.79
N TYR A 61 3.94 -13.35 -4.28
CA TYR A 61 4.26 -12.22 -3.43
C TYR A 61 5.23 -11.30 -4.16
N VAL A 62 4.82 -10.05 -4.34
CA VAL A 62 5.69 -8.98 -4.84
C VAL A 62 6.10 -8.13 -3.66
N ARG A 63 7.40 -7.92 -3.47
CA ARG A 63 7.93 -7.06 -2.40
C ARG A 63 8.72 -5.92 -3.00
N VAL A 64 8.46 -4.71 -2.51
CA VAL A 64 9.22 -3.51 -2.86
C VAL A 64 9.78 -2.92 -1.57
N PHE A 65 11.10 -2.81 -1.51
CA PHE A 65 11.82 -2.21 -0.40
C PHE A 65 12.13 -0.74 -0.71
N PHE A 66 11.88 0.12 0.26
CA PHE A 66 12.13 1.55 0.12
C PHE A 66 13.60 1.90 0.36
N LYS A 67 14.07 3.00 -0.24
CA LYS A 67 15.44 3.53 -0.01
C LYS A 67 15.59 4.13 1.38
N GLU A 68 14.51 4.72 1.87
CA GLU A 68 14.39 5.29 3.20
C GLU A 68 13.01 4.98 3.80
N PRO A 69 12.87 4.93 5.14
CA PRO A 69 11.61 4.66 5.79
C PRO A 69 10.51 5.66 5.40
N ILE A 70 9.25 5.25 5.49
CA ILE A 70 8.09 6.11 5.29
C ILE A 70 8.15 7.30 6.26
N LYS A 71 8.09 8.51 5.71
CA LYS A 71 7.97 9.75 6.47
C LYS A 71 6.51 10.17 6.50
N PRO A 72 5.80 10.02 7.64
CA PRO A 72 4.39 10.35 7.72
C PRO A 72 4.13 11.85 7.56
N ILE A 73 2.91 12.20 7.15
CA ILE A 73 2.43 13.59 7.09
C ILE A 73 2.14 14.11 8.51
N ASN A 74 2.15 15.43 8.69
CA ASN A 74 1.87 16.06 9.97
C ASN A 74 0.36 16.36 10.07
N GLU A 75 -0.43 15.32 10.34
CA GLU A 75 -1.88 15.43 10.43
C GLU A 75 -2.39 14.46 11.49
N GLU A 76 -3.38 14.92 12.27
CA GLU A 76 -3.99 14.10 13.31
C GLU A 76 -4.89 13.01 12.70
N SER A 77 -4.80 11.79 13.25
CA SER A 77 -5.62 10.68 12.79
C SER A 77 -7.10 10.86 13.10
N GLU A 78 -7.97 10.41 12.21
CA GLU A 78 -9.42 10.46 12.39
C GLU A 78 -9.98 9.04 12.60
N ARG A 79 -10.91 8.88 13.56
CA ARG A 79 -11.62 7.61 13.77
C ARG A 79 -12.96 7.60 13.03
N PRO A 80 -13.38 6.48 12.42
CA PRO A 80 -12.64 5.23 12.30
C PRO A 80 -11.58 5.29 11.18
N TYR A 81 -10.37 4.80 11.46
CA TYR A 81 -9.30 4.62 10.46
C TYR A 81 -9.13 3.16 10.01
N GLU A 82 -9.95 2.26 10.55
CA GLU A 82 -10.04 0.83 10.20
C GLU A 82 -11.49 0.44 9.91
N GLY A 83 -11.66 -0.61 9.12
CA GLY A 83 -12.98 -1.12 8.73
C GLY A 83 -13.15 -1.18 7.21
N ILE A 84 -14.41 -1.26 6.79
CA ILE A 84 -14.77 -1.36 5.37
C ILE A 84 -15.14 0.03 4.85
N PHE A 85 -14.48 0.44 3.76
CA PHE A 85 -14.66 1.74 3.13
C PHE A 85 -14.67 1.57 1.61
N GLU A 86 -15.75 1.94 0.90
CA GLU A 86 -15.83 1.91 -0.58
C GLU A 86 -15.44 0.55 -1.20
N ASN A 87 -15.65 -0.56 -0.48
CA ASN A 87 -15.25 -1.95 -0.81
C ASN A 87 -13.79 -2.35 -0.52
N TYR A 88 -13.00 -1.46 0.10
CA TYR A 88 -11.70 -1.80 0.67
C TYR A 88 -11.89 -2.17 2.13
N GLU A 89 -11.18 -3.20 2.59
CA GLU A 89 -11.05 -3.46 4.02
C GLU A 89 -9.66 -2.99 4.47
N VAL A 90 -9.66 -2.08 5.44
CA VAL A 90 -8.47 -1.40 5.96
C VAL A 90 -8.23 -1.87 7.40
N ARG A 91 -7.03 -2.37 7.66
CA ARG A 91 -6.57 -2.79 8.99
C ARG A 91 -5.24 -2.15 9.32
N PHE A 92 -5.09 -1.66 10.53
CA PHE A 92 -3.88 -1.03 11.04
C PHE A 92 -3.43 -1.73 12.32
N VAL A 93 -2.17 -2.20 12.33
CA VAL A 93 -1.58 -2.88 13.48
C VAL A 93 -0.32 -2.12 13.89
N ASN A 94 -0.27 -1.71 15.16
CA ASN A 94 0.92 -1.15 15.78
C ASN A 94 1.40 -2.08 16.90
N LEU A 95 2.58 -2.67 16.74
CA LEU A 95 3.21 -3.57 17.71
C LEU A 95 4.17 -2.84 18.67
N GLY A 96 4.25 -1.51 18.62
CA GLY A 96 5.20 -0.69 19.38
C GLY A 96 6.59 -0.61 18.72
N PHE A 97 7.09 -1.69 18.14
CA PHE A 97 8.36 -1.73 17.41
C PHE A 97 8.19 -1.79 15.88
N SER A 98 6.98 -2.06 15.39
CA SER A 98 6.65 -2.08 13.96
C SER A 98 5.19 -1.74 13.72
N LYS A 99 4.92 -1.14 12.56
CA LYS A 99 3.59 -0.72 12.12
C LYS A 99 3.26 -1.35 10.78
N TYR A 100 2.03 -1.81 10.64
CA TYR A 100 1.53 -2.41 9.42
C TYR A 100 0.18 -1.82 9.04
N LEU A 101 0.06 -1.40 7.79
CA LEU A 101 -1.20 -1.06 7.16
C LEU A 101 -1.53 -2.12 6.11
N THR A 102 -2.61 -2.85 6.34
CA THR A 102 -3.13 -3.83 5.39
C THR A 102 -4.35 -3.25 4.68
N ILE A 103 -4.34 -3.30 3.35
CA ILE A 103 -5.48 -2.92 2.51
C ILE A 103 -5.85 -4.13 1.68
N ILE A 104 -7.00 -4.73 1.98
CA ILE A 104 -7.64 -5.76 1.16
C ILE A 104 -8.46 -5.04 0.10
N VAL A 105 -8.20 -5.35 -1.16
CA VAL A 105 -8.79 -4.64 -2.30
C VAL A 105 -10.05 -5.34 -2.82
N PRO A 106 -10.94 -4.62 -3.53
CA PRO A 106 -12.11 -5.21 -4.15
C PRO A 106 -11.75 -6.33 -5.15
N GLY A 107 -12.68 -7.26 -5.38
CA GLY A 107 -12.47 -8.39 -6.32
C GLY A 107 -12.28 -8.00 -7.79
N SER A 108 -12.44 -6.72 -8.15
CA SER A 108 -12.09 -6.19 -9.47
C SER A 108 -10.57 -6.05 -9.69
N PHE A 109 -9.77 -6.14 -8.62
CA PHE A 109 -8.32 -6.05 -8.66
C PHE A 109 -7.70 -7.43 -8.94
N LEU A 110 -6.54 -7.44 -9.61
CA LEU A 110 -5.81 -8.66 -9.94
C LEU A 110 -4.81 -9.11 -8.85
N TYR A 111 -4.82 -8.42 -7.73
CA TYR A 111 -4.13 -8.77 -6.48
C TYR A 111 -5.15 -8.71 -5.33
N ASN A 112 -4.87 -9.39 -4.24
CA ASN A 112 -5.84 -9.61 -3.16
C ASN A 112 -5.70 -8.58 -2.04
N TYR A 113 -4.47 -8.27 -1.65
CA TYR A 113 -4.18 -7.28 -0.62
C TYR A 113 -2.76 -6.76 -0.73
N ILE A 114 -2.51 -5.64 -0.07
CA ILE A 114 -1.18 -5.13 0.21
C ILE A 114 -0.94 -5.05 1.72
N VAL A 115 0.32 -5.18 2.13
CA VAL A 115 0.79 -4.90 3.50
C VAL A 115 1.92 -3.90 3.40
N LEU A 116 1.68 -2.71 3.93
CA LEU A 116 2.65 -1.64 4.02
C LEU A 116 3.30 -1.65 5.40
N SER A 117 4.63 -1.62 5.44
CA SER A 117 5.45 -1.43 6.63
C SER A 117 6.28 -0.16 6.49
N GLU A 118 7.05 0.20 7.52
CA GLU A 118 7.91 1.39 7.48
C GLU A 118 8.92 1.37 6.31
N ASN A 119 9.39 0.19 5.90
CA ASN A 119 10.51 0.05 4.95
C ASN A 119 10.15 -0.71 3.66
N SER A 120 8.93 -1.22 3.55
CA SER A 120 8.53 -2.00 2.38
C SER A 120 7.02 -2.05 2.20
N ILE A 121 6.62 -2.40 0.99
CA ILE A 121 5.29 -2.86 0.67
C ILE A 121 5.37 -4.30 0.14
N SER A 122 4.49 -5.15 0.64
CA SER A 122 4.27 -6.50 0.13
C SER A 122 2.89 -6.57 -0.52
N ILE A 123 2.79 -7.23 -1.66
CA ILE A 123 1.57 -7.37 -2.46
C ILE A 123 1.36 -8.86 -2.68
N GLU A 124 0.15 -9.35 -2.44
CA GLU A 124 -0.21 -10.74 -2.68
C GLU A 124 -1.17 -10.84 -3.87
N CYS A 125 -0.88 -11.74 -4.80
CA CYS A 125 -1.76 -12.09 -5.90
C CYS A 125 -1.75 -13.61 -6.17
N SER A 126 -2.65 -14.07 -7.02
CA SER A 126 -2.66 -15.48 -7.44
C SER A 126 -1.39 -15.82 -8.22
N ALA A 127 -0.83 -17.02 -8.00
CA ALA A 127 0.28 -17.54 -8.81
C ALA A 127 -0.03 -17.64 -10.31
N LYS A 128 -1.33 -17.65 -10.69
CA LYS A 128 -1.75 -17.63 -12.10
C LYS A 128 -1.54 -16.27 -12.78
N LYS A 129 -1.28 -15.21 -12.01
CA LYS A 129 -1.06 -13.86 -12.51
C LYS A 129 0.39 -13.66 -12.88
N THR A 130 0.60 -13.08 -14.06
CA THR A 130 1.94 -12.66 -14.47
C THR A 130 2.17 -11.24 -13.99
N VAL A 131 3.37 -10.98 -13.45
CA VAL A 131 3.76 -9.67 -12.94
C VAL A 131 4.86 -9.09 -13.81
N TYR A 132 4.70 -7.83 -14.22
CA TYR A 132 5.72 -7.09 -14.95
C TYR A 132 6.14 -5.84 -14.17
N PHE A 133 7.42 -5.50 -14.27
CA PHE A 133 8.00 -4.35 -13.59
C PHE A 133 8.49 -3.33 -14.60
N GLU A 134 8.01 -2.10 -14.49
CA GLU A 134 8.53 -0.96 -15.24
C GLU A 134 9.14 0.04 -14.27
N ARG A 135 10.47 0.17 -14.32
CA ARG A 135 11.20 1.12 -13.48
C ARG A 135 11.60 2.34 -14.28
N MET A 136 11.11 3.51 -13.86
CA MET A 136 11.64 4.80 -14.28
C MET A 136 12.47 5.42 -13.14
N ARG A 137 13.12 6.57 -13.37
CA ARG A 137 14.10 7.17 -12.45
C ARG A 137 13.67 7.14 -10.97
N SER A 138 12.46 7.60 -10.67
CA SER A 138 11.91 7.70 -9.31
C SER A 138 10.57 6.99 -9.14
N SER A 139 10.15 6.16 -10.10
CA SER A 139 8.88 5.43 -10.04
C SER A 139 9.06 3.96 -10.44
N LEU A 140 8.18 3.12 -9.91
CA LEU A 140 8.06 1.72 -10.24
C LEU A 140 6.58 1.44 -10.45
N THR A 141 6.24 1.01 -11.65
CA THR A 141 4.93 0.47 -11.97
C THR A 141 5.01 -1.05 -11.99
N ILE A 142 4.09 -1.70 -11.28
CA ILE A 142 3.97 -3.15 -11.19
C ILE A 142 2.66 -3.50 -11.90
N TYR A 143 2.71 -4.20 -13.02
CA TYR A 143 1.54 -4.61 -13.78
C TYR A 143 1.16 -6.06 -13.45
N PHE A 144 -0.14 -6.35 -13.39
CA PHE A 144 -0.70 -7.67 -13.15
C PHE A 144 -1.55 -8.10 -14.35
N VAL A 145 -1.33 -9.30 -14.89
CA VAL A 145 -2.03 -9.85 -16.06
C VAL A 145 -2.64 -11.21 -15.71
#